data_AF-A0AAN6WZR9-F1
#
_entry.id   AF-A0AAN6WZR9-F1
#
_cell.length_a   1.000
_cell.length_b   1.000
_cell.length_c   1.000
_cell.angle_alpha   90.00
_cell.angle_beta   90.00
_cell.angle_gamma   90.00
#
_symmetry.space_group_name_H-M   'P 1'
#
loop_
_entity.id
_entity.type
_entity.pdbx_description
1 polymer ?
#
loop_
_entity_poly.entity_id
_entity_poly.type
_entity_poly.pdbx_seq_one_letter_code
_entity_poly.pdbx_strand_id
1 'polypeptide(L)'
;MAILHRNSVRLFVLGWLGWLVIAAVLVASTASIKFTPKILTATSVFWVASVLGYLILSLYRICRSPNTSVNPPRYRLQCDQNLGNTIITLLVATLALPVLYWTTWFPDQTRNVSTFERDTVDKVYFPSLTLFQRSDWTSQANLDVSARPKCFLGWHNEKAPSCDNITIPGVACQCTDQWDDDVRDFEWQNTSYRALSLISSKSMVSPIPTYQMIAQAFFTFNSSQARADSSHVLSPSLWIAIHDPTLTVQQTLESGHTRMVLINANGMTAINLGINRRKALGRAPADDYQLSISTIPSMDLQCDVSADGGARGMCFVSLFLQFPSFERLVSRQDVAMKWEDVASAAGSWFALFQLAGWIFSGLAWHEGS
;
A
#
# COMPACT_ATOMS: atom_id res chain seq x y z
N MET A 1 -43.60 -12.22 -42.87
CA MET A 1 -42.83 -11.85 -41.66
C MET A 1 -43.71 -11.01 -40.73
N ALA A 2 -44.63 -11.65 -40.00
CA ALA A 2 -45.54 -11.01 -39.03
C ALA A 2 -45.47 -11.69 -37.64
N ILE A 3 -44.44 -12.52 -37.42
CA ILE A 3 -44.31 -13.40 -36.24
C ILE A 3 -43.06 -13.04 -35.43
N LEU A 4 -42.69 -11.77 -35.41
CA LEU A 4 -42.04 -11.18 -34.24
C LEU A 4 -43.08 -10.26 -33.64
N HIS A 5 -44.05 -10.87 -32.96
CA HIS A 5 -45.07 -10.12 -32.24
C HIS A 5 -44.35 -9.13 -31.31
N ARG A 6 -44.82 -7.88 -31.29
CA ARG A 6 -44.39 -6.80 -30.37
C ARG A 6 -44.20 -7.26 -28.92
N ASN A 7 -44.88 -8.33 -28.50
CA ASN A 7 -44.77 -8.96 -27.19
C ASN A 7 -43.49 -9.80 -27.00
N SER A 8 -42.99 -10.48 -28.03
CA SER A 8 -41.79 -11.32 -27.97
C SER A 8 -40.53 -10.50 -27.75
N VAL A 9 -40.40 -9.38 -28.47
CA VAL A 9 -39.30 -8.43 -28.31
C VAL A 9 -39.38 -7.75 -26.94
N ARG A 10 -40.59 -7.38 -26.50
CA ARG A 10 -40.81 -6.85 -25.14
C ARG A 10 -40.45 -7.86 -24.06
N LEU A 11 -40.81 -9.13 -24.22
CA LEU A 11 -40.45 -10.20 -23.28
C LEU A 11 -38.94 -10.45 -23.25
N PHE A 12 -38.26 -10.37 -24.39
CA PHE A 12 -36.81 -10.46 -24.45
C PHE A 12 -36.14 -9.28 -23.73
N VAL A 13 -36.57 -8.05 -24.01
CA VAL A 13 -36.04 -6.84 -23.36
C VAL A 13 -36.36 -6.83 -21.85
N LEU A 14 -37.57 -7.23 -21.45
CA LEU A 14 -37.96 -7.36 -20.04
C LEU A 14 -37.19 -8.48 -19.34
N GLY A 15 -36.96 -9.61 -20.01
CA GLY A 15 -36.14 -10.69 -19.49
C GLY A 15 -34.68 -10.25 -19.34
N TRP A 16 -34.16 -9.46 -20.30
CA TRP A 16 -32.79 -8.96 -20.27
C TRP A 16 -32.61 -7.91 -19.17
N LEU A 17 -33.56 -6.98 -19.03
CA LEU A 17 -33.60 -6.02 -17.92
C LEU A 17 -33.75 -6.76 -16.58
N GLY A 18 -34.59 -7.80 -16.51
CA GLY A 18 -34.73 -8.64 -15.33
C GLY A 18 -33.43 -9.36 -14.97
N TRP A 19 -32.71 -9.88 -15.97
CA TRP A 19 -31.40 -10.48 -15.76
C TRP A 19 -30.34 -9.46 -15.31
N LEU A 20 -30.30 -8.27 -15.92
CA LEU A 20 -29.41 -7.20 -15.47
C LEU A 20 -29.71 -6.76 -14.05
N VAL A 21 -30.98 -6.67 -13.66
CA VAL A 21 -31.37 -6.34 -12.29
C VAL A 21 -30.96 -7.46 -11.33
N ILE A 22 -31.18 -8.73 -11.68
CA ILE A 22 -30.75 -9.88 -10.85
C ILE A 22 -29.23 -9.93 -10.73
N ALA A 23 -28.50 -9.72 -11.82
CA ALA A 23 -27.04 -9.67 -11.84
C ALA A 23 -26.51 -8.48 -11.03
N ALA A 24 -27.10 -7.29 -11.18
CA ALA A 24 -26.74 -6.10 -10.42
C ALA A 24 -27.04 -6.27 -8.92
N VAL A 25 -28.17 -6.88 -8.55
CA VAL A 25 -28.52 -7.18 -7.15
C VAL A 25 -27.59 -8.24 -6.58
N LEU A 26 -27.26 -9.30 -7.33
CA LEU A 26 -26.27 -10.30 -6.92
C LEU A 26 -24.88 -9.69 -6.72
N VAL A 27 -24.45 -8.77 -7.58
CA VAL A 27 -23.17 -8.06 -7.46
C VAL A 27 -23.19 -7.07 -6.29
N ALA A 28 -24.26 -6.29 -6.12
CA ALA A 28 -24.38 -5.29 -5.06
C ALA A 28 -24.52 -5.91 -3.65
N SER A 29 -25.19 -7.06 -3.53
CA SER A 29 -25.39 -7.76 -2.25
C SER A 29 -24.17 -8.57 -1.80
N THR A 30 -23.17 -8.79 -2.67
CA THR A 30 -22.06 -9.73 -2.42
C THR A 30 -20.68 -9.08 -2.36
N ALA A 31 -20.60 -7.74 -2.30
CA ALA A 31 -19.37 -7.01 -1.99
C ALA A 31 -18.66 -7.47 -0.69
N SER A 32 -19.31 -8.31 0.12
CA SER A 32 -18.82 -8.85 1.39
C SER A 32 -18.63 -10.39 1.45
N ILE A 33 -19.02 -11.20 0.44
CA ILE A 33 -19.03 -12.67 0.57
C ILE A 33 -18.36 -13.36 -0.63
N LYS A 34 -17.34 -14.19 -0.35
CA LYS A 34 -16.47 -14.98 -1.28
C LYS A 34 -17.20 -16.07 -2.13
N PHE A 35 -18.50 -15.98 -2.37
CA PHE A 35 -19.32 -17.08 -2.93
C PHE A 35 -19.71 -16.92 -4.41
N THR A 36 -18.96 -16.13 -5.17
CA THR A 36 -19.51 -15.36 -6.30
C THR A 36 -19.38 -15.95 -7.72
N PRO A 37 -18.33 -16.68 -8.12
CA PRO A 37 -18.17 -17.00 -9.54
C PRO A 37 -19.17 -18.05 -10.05
N LYS A 38 -19.49 -19.06 -9.23
CA LYS A 38 -20.32 -20.22 -9.67
C LYS A 38 -21.78 -19.85 -9.96
N ILE A 39 -22.38 -19.00 -9.13
CA ILE A 39 -23.80 -18.59 -9.28
C ILE A 39 -23.94 -17.62 -10.46
N LEU A 40 -22.99 -16.70 -10.63
CA LEU A 40 -22.98 -15.79 -11.78
C LEU A 40 -22.80 -16.57 -13.09
N THR A 41 -21.96 -17.62 -13.13
CA THR A 41 -21.89 -18.53 -14.29
C THR A 41 -23.14 -19.34 -14.51
N ALA A 42 -23.74 -19.90 -13.46
CA ALA A 42 -24.95 -20.71 -13.63
C ALA A 42 -26.09 -19.88 -14.20
N THR A 43 -26.25 -18.65 -13.71
CA THR A 43 -27.28 -17.72 -14.18
C THR A 43 -26.99 -17.18 -15.59
N SER A 44 -25.74 -16.85 -15.92
CA SER A 44 -25.37 -16.41 -17.28
C SER A 44 -25.47 -17.53 -18.31
N VAL A 45 -25.03 -18.76 -17.98
CA VAL A 45 -25.16 -19.94 -18.85
C VAL A 45 -26.63 -20.28 -19.10
N PHE A 46 -27.47 -20.25 -18.06
CA PHE A 46 -28.91 -20.48 -18.20
C PHE A 46 -29.57 -19.41 -19.09
N TRP A 47 -29.15 -18.15 -18.96
CA TRP A 47 -29.68 -17.06 -19.77
C TRP A 47 -29.25 -17.19 -21.24
N VAL A 48 -27.96 -17.42 -21.50
CA VAL A 48 -27.42 -17.65 -22.85
C VAL A 48 -28.11 -18.85 -23.50
N ALA A 49 -28.28 -19.97 -22.79
CA ALA A 49 -28.97 -21.15 -23.29
C ALA A 49 -30.45 -20.87 -23.63
N SER A 50 -31.14 -20.08 -22.81
CA SER A 50 -32.53 -19.68 -23.05
C SER A 50 -32.66 -18.80 -24.29
N VAL A 51 -31.73 -17.87 -24.50
CA VAL A 51 -31.71 -17.00 -25.68
C VAL A 51 -31.35 -17.76 -26.95
N LEU A 52 -30.31 -18.61 -26.90
CA LEU A 52 -29.95 -19.48 -28.03
C LEU A 52 -31.09 -20.43 -28.39
N GLY A 53 -31.73 -21.04 -27.39
CA GLY A 53 -32.87 -21.92 -27.58
C GLY A 53 -34.03 -21.18 -28.26
N TYR A 54 -34.33 -19.95 -27.84
CA TYR A 54 -35.35 -19.11 -28.45
C TYR A 54 -35.01 -18.73 -29.91
N LEU A 55 -33.74 -18.38 -30.18
CA LEU A 55 -33.27 -18.08 -31.54
C LEU A 55 -33.37 -19.27 -32.47
N ILE A 56 -32.91 -20.45 -32.02
CA ILE A 56 -33.02 -21.70 -32.79
C ILE A 56 -34.48 -22.01 -33.08
N LEU A 57 -35.39 -21.86 -32.10
CA LEU A 57 -36.82 -22.06 -32.29
C LEU A 57 -37.43 -21.06 -33.28
N SER A 58 -36.99 -19.81 -33.26
CA SER A 58 -37.45 -18.77 -34.18
C SER A 58 -36.97 -19.01 -35.62
N LEU A 59 -35.70 -19.39 -35.79
CA LEU A 59 -35.11 -19.76 -37.08
C LEU A 59 -35.75 -21.05 -37.63
N TYR A 60 -35.97 -22.05 -36.78
CA TYR A 60 -36.67 -23.29 -37.15
C TYR A 60 -38.10 -23.01 -37.63
N ARG A 61 -38.83 -22.11 -36.96
CA ARG A 61 -40.18 -21.70 -37.39
C ARG A 61 -40.17 -20.93 -38.71
N ILE A 62 -39.13 -20.14 -38.97
CA ILE A 62 -38.96 -19.43 -40.25
C ILE A 62 -38.65 -20.43 -41.38
N CYS A 63 -37.74 -21.38 -41.16
CA CYS A 63 -37.38 -22.41 -42.15
C CYS A 63 -38.50 -23.42 -42.43
N ARG A 64 -39.42 -23.62 -41.47
CA ARG A 64 -40.55 -24.56 -41.61
C ARG A 64 -41.84 -23.90 -42.13
N SER A 65 -41.88 -22.57 -42.28
CA SER A 65 -43.07 -21.87 -42.76
C SER A 65 -43.25 -22.09 -44.27
N PRO A 66 -44.31 -22.78 -44.73
CA PRO A 66 -44.54 -22.98 -46.15
C PRO A 66 -44.88 -21.63 -46.82
N ASN A 67 -44.15 -21.31 -47.89
CA ASN A 67 -44.28 -20.10 -48.69
C ASN A 67 -45.74 -19.85 -49.11
N THR A 68 -46.39 -18.86 -48.49
CA THR A 68 -47.62 -18.27 -49.01
C THR A 68 -47.68 -16.78 -48.65
N SER A 69 -47.06 -15.92 -49.47
CA SER A 69 -47.68 -14.66 -49.90
C SER A 69 -46.82 -13.98 -50.96
N VAL A 70 -47.44 -13.78 -52.12
CA VAL A 70 -46.97 -12.95 -53.23
C VAL A 70 -47.07 -11.48 -52.79
N ASN A 71 -45.96 -10.74 -52.88
CA ASN A 71 -45.77 -9.30 -52.61
C ASN A 71 -45.54 -8.86 -51.14
N PRO A 72 -44.28 -8.55 -50.74
CA PRO A 72 -44.02 -7.84 -49.50
C PRO A 72 -44.04 -6.31 -49.72
N PRO A 73 -44.62 -5.51 -48.80
CA PRO A 73 -44.59 -4.05 -48.88
C PRO A 73 -43.19 -3.51 -48.53
N ARG A 74 -42.69 -2.55 -49.33
CA ARG A 74 -41.36 -1.89 -49.20
C ARG A 74 -41.09 -1.16 -47.87
N TYR A 75 -42.11 -0.90 -47.05
CA TYR A 75 -41.97 -0.22 -45.75
C TYR A 75 -41.55 -1.15 -44.59
N ARG A 76 -41.39 -2.46 -44.82
CA ARG A 76 -41.07 -3.44 -43.77
C ARG A 76 -39.58 -3.53 -43.40
N LEU A 77 -38.67 -2.98 -44.20
CA LEU A 77 -37.22 -3.17 -43.97
C LEU A 77 -36.58 -2.17 -43.00
N GLN A 78 -37.17 -0.99 -42.81
CA GLN A 78 -36.48 0.11 -42.11
C GLN A 78 -36.70 0.13 -40.59
N CYS A 79 -37.71 -0.59 -40.08
CA CYS A 79 -37.98 -0.73 -38.64
C CYS A 79 -37.37 -2.01 -38.02
N ASP A 80 -36.81 -2.91 -38.82
CA ASP A 80 -36.24 -4.20 -38.35
C ASP A 80 -34.70 -4.18 -38.18
N GLN A 81 -34.00 -3.22 -38.78
CA GLN A 81 -32.52 -3.20 -38.80
C GLN A 81 -31.91 -2.68 -37.49
N ASN A 82 -32.40 -1.55 -36.95
CA ASN A 82 -31.93 -1.03 -35.66
C ASN A 82 -32.23 -2.01 -34.51
N LEU A 83 -33.36 -2.71 -34.60
CA LEU A 83 -33.73 -3.74 -33.64
C LEU A 83 -32.84 -4.97 -33.78
N GLY A 84 -32.57 -5.42 -35.02
CA GLY A 84 -31.65 -6.52 -35.31
C GLY A 84 -30.22 -6.25 -34.80
N ASN A 85 -29.70 -5.05 -35.02
CA ASN A 85 -28.40 -4.64 -34.50
C ASN A 85 -28.36 -4.65 -32.98
N THR A 86 -29.42 -4.16 -32.33
CA THR A 86 -29.52 -4.17 -30.86
C THR A 86 -29.56 -5.61 -30.34
N ILE A 87 -30.25 -6.52 -31.03
CA ILE A 87 -30.27 -7.95 -30.65
C ILE A 87 -28.89 -8.60 -30.82
N ILE A 88 -28.20 -8.34 -31.94
CA ILE A 88 -26.86 -8.89 -32.20
C ILE A 88 -25.85 -8.39 -31.19
N THR A 89 -25.88 -7.09 -30.87
CA THR A 89 -24.97 -6.48 -29.89
C THR A 89 -25.23 -7.00 -28.48
N LEU A 90 -26.48 -7.18 -28.10
CA LEU A 90 -26.86 -7.85 -26.86
C LEU A 90 -26.35 -9.30 -26.81
N LEU A 91 -26.46 -10.06 -27.91
CA LEU A 91 -25.92 -11.43 -27.99
C LEU A 91 -24.41 -11.47 -27.82
N VAL A 92 -23.69 -10.64 -28.57
CA VAL A 92 -22.23 -10.56 -28.47
C VAL A 92 -21.81 -10.14 -27.07
N ALA A 93 -22.47 -9.15 -26.47
CA ALA A 93 -22.20 -8.73 -25.10
C ALA A 93 -22.46 -9.83 -24.06
N THR A 94 -23.56 -10.60 -24.20
CA THR A 94 -23.88 -11.69 -23.28
C THR A 94 -22.87 -12.84 -23.31
N LEU A 95 -22.13 -13.01 -24.40
CA LEU A 95 -21.06 -14.02 -24.50
C LEU A 95 -19.70 -13.44 -24.12
N ALA A 96 -19.37 -12.24 -24.63
CA ALA A 96 -18.06 -11.64 -24.48
C ALA A 96 -17.80 -11.15 -23.05
N LEU A 97 -18.77 -10.53 -22.38
CA LEU A 97 -18.57 -9.99 -21.03
C LEU A 97 -18.31 -11.09 -19.99
N PRO A 98 -19.01 -12.24 -19.98
CA PRO A 98 -18.63 -13.35 -19.11
C PRO A 98 -17.26 -13.93 -19.44
N VAL A 99 -16.90 -14.07 -20.72
CA VAL A 99 -15.57 -14.55 -21.11
C VAL A 99 -14.49 -13.61 -20.60
N LEU A 100 -14.62 -12.30 -20.81
CA LEU A 100 -13.70 -11.28 -20.28
C LEU A 100 -13.65 -11.31 -18.75
N TYR A 101 -14.80 -11.48 -18.08
CA TYR A 101 -14.83 -11.60 -16.64
C TYR A 101 -13.97 -12.77 -16.13
N TRP A 102 -14.05 -13.93 -16.78
CA TRP A 102 -13.31 -15.12 -16.36
C TRP A 102 -11.84 -15.10 -16.76
N THR A 103 -11.51 -14.59 -17.95
CA THR A 103 -10.16 -14.67 -18.49
C THR A 103 -9.26 -13.51 -18.07
N THR A 104 -9.83 -12.33 -17.80
CA THR A 104 -9.04 -11.13 -17.47
C THR A 104 -9.46 -10.52 -16.15
N TRP A 105 -10.73 -10.16 -15.97
CA TRP A 105 -11.13 -9.34 -14.82
C TRP A 105 -11.04 -10.07 -13.48
N PHE A 106 -11.50 -11.31 -13.38
CA PHE A 106 -11.42 -12.08 -12.13
C PHE A 106 -9.97 -12.42 -11.74
N PRO A 107 -9.11 -12.89 -12.65
CA PRO A 107 -7.67 -13.01 -12.37
C PRO A 107 -7.07 -11.69 -11.87
N ASP A 108 -7.32 -10.56 -12.52
CA ASP A 108 -6.76 -9.26 -12.14
C ASP A 108 -7.35 -8.70 -10.83
N GLN A 109 -8.59 -9.04 -10.49
CA GLN A 109 -9.17 -8.77 -9.17
C GLN A 109 -8.50 -9.53 -8.03
N THR A 110 -7.85 -10.66 -8.32
CA THR A 110 -7.13 -11.48 -7.32
C THR A 110 -5.63 -11.26 -7.33
N ARG A 111 -5.10 -10.60 -8.37
CA ARG A 111 -3.68 -10.31 -8.51
C ARG A 111 -3.30 -9.10 -7.68
N ASN A 112 -2.48 -9.31 -6.66
CA ASN A 112 -1.88 -8.22 -5.90
C ASN A 112 -0.86 -7.46 -6.74
N VAL A 113 -0.94 -6.15 -6.75
CA VAL A 113 0.01 -5.24 -7.37
C VAL A 113 0.52 -4.23 -6.34
N SER A 114 1.77 -3.82 -6.50
CA SER A 114 2.34 -2.73 -5.71
C SER A 114 2.45 -1.50 -6.61
N THR A 115 1.74 -0.44 -6.26
CA THR A 115 1.87 0.85 -6.92
C THR A 115 2.73 1.78 -6.07
N PHE A 116 3.48 2.63 -6.75
CA PHE A 116 4.36 3.61 -6.13
C PHE A 116 3.95 4.98 -6.61
N GLU A 117 3.55 5.83 -5.68
CA GLU A 117 3.18 7.21 -5.93
C GLU A 117 4.12 8.11 -5.13
N ARG A 118 4.35 9.33 -5.61
CA ARG A 118 5.07 10.35 -4.85
C ARG A 118 4.11 11.47 -4.52
N ASP A 119 4.07 11.85 -3.25
CA ASP A 119 3.39 13.03 -2.78
C ASP A 119 4.33 13.92 -1.97
N THR A 120 3.90 15.15 -1.71
CA THR A 120 4.60 16.08 -0.82
C THR A 120 3.70 16.38 0.36
N VAL A 121 4.26 16.36 1.56
CA VAL A 121 3.53 16.68 2.79
C VAL A 121 4.01 18.01 3.36
N ASP A 122 3.12 18.75 4.03
CA ASP A 122 3.47 20.06 4.59
C ASP A 122 4.31 19.95 5.88
N LYS A 123 4.19 18.81 6.58
CA LYS A 123 4.90 18.53 7.83
C LYS A 123 5.07 17.04 8.03
N VAL A 124 6.09 16.67 8.80
CA VAL A 124 6.45 15.27 9.07
C VAL A 124 6.65 15.08 10.56
N TYR A 125 6.23 13.94 11.11
CA TYR A 125 6.51 13.59 12.51
C TYR A 125 7.85 12.87 12.60
N PHE A 126 8.64 13.17 13.63
CA PHE A 126 9.88 12.43 13.86
C PHE A 126 9.56 10.97 14.22
N PRO A 127 10.36 10.01 13.71
CA PRO A 127 10.20 8.61 14.04
C PRO A 127 10.64 8.32 15.46
N SER A 128 10.21 7.17 16.00
CA SER A 128 10.84 6.61 17.20
C SER A 128 12.19 6.02 16.85
N LEU A 129 13.09 5.99 17.82
CA LEU A 129 14.41 5.38 17.66
C LEU A 129 14.65 4.37 18.77
N THR A 130 15.32 3.27 18.46
CA THR A 130 15.76 2.29 19.46
C THR A 130 17.22 1.99 19.24
N LEU A 131 18.01 2.11 20.32
CA LEU A 131 19.40 1.69 20.38
C LEU A 131 19.47 0.26 20.92
N PHE A 132 20.31 -0.58 20.32
CA PHE A 132 20.55 -1.93 20.80
C PHE A 132 22.04 -2.19 21.00
N GLN A 133 22.32 -2.81 22.14
CA GLN A 133 23.59 -3.43 22.49
C GLN A 133 23.38 -4.95 22.46
N ARG A 134 24.26 -5.71 21.80
CA ARG A 134 24.21 -7.18 21.88
C ARG A 134 24.69 -7.64 23.25
N SER A 135 23.94 -8.52 23.92
CA SER A 135 24.24 -8.90 25.31
C SER A 135 25.45 -9.85 25.43
N ASP A 136 25.78 -10.57 24.37
CA ASP A 136 26.87 -11.54 24.28
C ASP A 136 28.17 -10.97 23.69
N TRP A 137 28.21 -9.67 23.35
CA TRP A 137 29.34 -9.05 22.65
C TRP A 137 29.90 -7.85 23.40
N THR A 138 31.07 -8.03 24.01
CA THR A 138 31.72 -7.01 24.85
C THR A 138 32.48 -5.95 24.07
N SER A 139 32.69 -6.14 22.76
CA SER A 139 33.28 -5.14 21.85
C SER A 139 32.24 -4.15 21.28
N GLN A 140 31.15 -3.91 22.01
CA GLN A 140 30.14 -2.89 21.75
C GLN A 140 30.02 -1.91 22.91
N ALA A 141 29.42 -0.74 22.64
CA ALA A 141 29.10 0.20 23.71
C ALA A 141 28.07 -0.41 24.67
N ASN A 142 28.29 -0.23 25.97
CA ASN A 142 27.39 -0.69 27.01
C ASN A 142 26.39 0.41 27.38
N LEU A 143 25.14 0.24 26.98
CA LEU A 143 24.06 1.19 27.25
C LEU A 143 23.84 1.34 28.75
N ASP A 144 23.75 2.60 29.19
CA ASP A 144 23.53 2.95 30.57
C ASP A 144 22.64 4.19 30.67
N VAL A 145 21.68 4.13 31.60
CA VAL A 145 20.70 5.20 31.90
C VAL A 145 21.07 5.96 33.18
N SER A 146 22.17 5.60 33.87
CA SER A 146 22.67 6.33 35.03
C SER A 146 22.89 7.82 34.75
N ALA A 147 23.29 8.14 33.51
CA ALA A 147 23.18 9.47 32.93
C ALA A 147 21.93 9.54 32.04
N ARG A 148 21.02 10.47 32.36
CA ARG A 148 19.77 10.61 31.61
C ARG A 148 20.06 10.94 30.13
N PRO A 149 19.51 10.17 29.18
CA PRO A 149 19.63 10.50 27.76
C PRO A 149 18.99 11.85 27.47
N LYS A 150 19.40 12.48 26.37
CA LYS A 150 18.92 13.82 25.98
C LYS A 150 18.26 13.79 24.62
N CYS A 151 17.25 14.65 24.42
CA CYS A 151 16.63 14.82 23.11
C CYS A 151 16.18 16.26 22.90
N PHE A 152 16.49 16.82 21.73
CA PHE A 152 16.14 18.18 21.35
C PHE A 152 15.57 18.21 19.93
N LEU A 153 14.54 19.03 19.73
CA LEU A 153 14.08 19.41 18.40
C LEU A 153 14.58 20.83 18.11
N GLY A 154 15.22 20.99 16.95
CA GLY A 154 15.98 22.19 16.60
C GLY A 154 17.37 22.19 17.24
N TRP A 155 17.89 23.38 17.53
CA TRP A 155 19.22 23.52 18.12
C TRP A 155 19.25 23.14 19.59
N HIS A 156 20.38 22.58 20.04
CA HIS A 156 20.55 22.10 21.41
C HIS A 156 20.27 23.22 22.43
N ASN A 157 19.26 23.00 23.29
CA ASN A 157 18.87 23.96 24.33
C ASN A 157 18.26 23.25 25.55
N GLU A 158 19.07 23.11 26.61
CA GLU A 158 18.66 22.50 27.89
C GLU A 158 17.67 23.34 28.71
N LYS A 159 17.33 24.55 28.28
CA LYS A 159 16.31 25.40 28.91
C LYS A 159 14.99 25.47 28.13
N ALA A 160 14.93 24.83 26.96
CA ALA A 160 13.71 24.80 26.17
C ALA A 160 12.59 24.00 26.89
N PRO A 161 11.32 24.35 26.70
CA PRO A 161 10.22 23.59 27.27
C PRO A 161 10.12 22.19 26.63
N SER A 162 9.46 21.27 27.33
CA SER A 162 9.13 19.94 26.79
C SER A 162 8.27 20.07 25.53
N CYS A 163 8.53 19.25 24.52
CA CYS A 163 7.83 19.30 23.24
C CYS A 163 6.32 19.09 23.39
N ASP A 164 5.90 18.27 24.35
CA ASP A 164 4.48 18.01 24.63
C ASP A 164 3.74 19.22 25.23
N ASN A 165 4.48 20.20 25.77
CA ASN A 165 3.91 21.43 26.33
C ASN A 165 3.81 22.57 25.30
N ILE A 166 4.24 22.35 24.06
CA ILE A 166 4.24 23.36 23.01
C ILE A 166 3.06 23.16 22.08
N THR A 167 2.34 24.25 21.82
CA THR A 167 1.19 24.28 20.89
C THR A 167 1.57 24.70 19.47
N ILE A 168 2.71 25.38 19.31
CA ILE A 168 3.18 25.92 18.03
C ILE A 168 4.28 25.00 17.45
N PRO A 169 4.04 24.34 16.31
CA PRO A 169 5.07 23.52 15.66
C PRO A 169 6.29 24.34 15.26
N GLY A 170 7.49 23.77 15.40
CA GLY A 170 8.74 24.39 14.94
C GLY A 170 9.48 25.27 15.94
N VAL A 171 8.95 25.41 17.15
CA VAL A 171 9.71 26.00 18.25
C VAL A 171 10.68 24.96 18.79
N ALA A 172 11.91 25.37 19.08
CA ALA A 172 12.90 24.48 19.69
C ALA A 172 12.41 23.97 21.05
N CYS A 173 12.55 22.66 21.28
CA CYS A 173 11.97 22.00 22.44
C CYS A 173 12.75 20.75 22.86
N GLN A 174 12.42 20.23 24.04
CA GLN A 174 13.04 19.04 24.61
C GLN A 174 12.12 17.83 24.52
N CYS A 175 12.67 16.72 24.06
CA CYS A 175 11.99 15.43 23.98
C CYS A 175 12.63 14.40 24.92
N THR A 176 13.39 14.86 25.92
CA THR A 176 14.10 13.97 26.86
C THR A 176 13.13 13.06 27.62
N ASP A 177 11.94 13.55 27.94
CA ASP A 177 10.90 12.77 28.64
C ASP A 177 10.34 11.60 27.81
N GLN A 178 10.70 11.49 26.52
CA GLN A 178 10.26 10.44 25.61
C GLN A 178 11.18 9.22 25.59
N TRP A 179 12.32 9.29 26.27
CA TRP A 179 13.20 8.14 26.45
C TRP A 179 12.62 7.19 27.50
N ASP A 180 12.78 5.89 27.28
CA ASP A 180 12.52 4.89 28.32
C ASP A 180 13.42 5.15 29.55
N ASP A 181 12.87 4.96 30.74
CA ASP A 181 13.59 5.14 32.01
C ASP A 181 14.68 4.07 32.22
N ASP A 182 14.53 2.89 31.60
CA ASP A 182 15.37 1.72 31.81
C ASP A 182 15.77 1.06 30.50
N VAL A 183 16.96 0.43 30.49
CA VAL A 183 17.41 -0.45 29.41
C VAL A 183 16.74 -1.82 29.55
N ARG A 184 15.98 -2.25 28.55
CA ARG A 184 15.19 -3.49 28.58
C ARG A 184 15.85 -4.60 27.77
N ASP A 185 15.63 -5.84 28.18
CA ASP A 185 16.02 -7.00 27.36
C ASP A 185 15.11 -7.14 26.14
N PHE A 186 15.72 -7.45 25.00
CA PHE A 186 15.05 -7.60 23.72
C PHE A 186 15.65 -8.78 22.96
N GLU A 187 14.82 -9.68 22.45
CA GLU A 187 15.29 -10.83 21.68
C GLU A 187 14.89 -10.68 20.21
N TRP A 188 15.86 -10.84 19.31
CA TRP A 188 15.62 -10.79 17.88
C TRP A 188 16.47 -11.83 17.15
N GLN A 189 15.82 -12.63 16.30
CA GLN A 189 16.48 -13.70 15.53
C GLN A 189 17.39 -14.59 16.40
N ASN A 190 16.88 -15.03 17.56
CA ASN A 190 17.60 -15.89 18.50
C ASN A 190 18.90 -15.28 19.05
N THR A 191 18.96 -13.95 19.09
CA THR A 191 20.06 -13.17 19.69
C THR A 191 19.48 -12.23 20.73
N SER A 192 20.11 -12.14 21.91
CA SER A 192 19.71 -11.24 22.97
C SER A 192 20.39 -9.88 22.85
N TYR A 193 19.59 -8.85 23.05
CA TYR A 193 19.99 -7.45 23.03
C TYR A 193 19.49 -6.75 24.29
N ARG A 194 20.19 -5.69 24.66
CA ARG A 194 19.73 -4.66 25.59
C ARG A 194 19.31 -3.45 24.77
N ALA A 195 18.09 -2.98 24.96
CA ALA A 195 17.45 -1.96 24.16
C ALA A 195 17.11 -0.71 24.98
N LEU A 196 17.35 0.47 24.40
CA LEU A 196 16.91 1.76 24.93
C LEU A 196 16.15 2.50 23.84
N SER A 197 14.88 2.78 24.06
CA SER A 197 14.00 3.41 23.07
C SER A 197 13.67 4.85 23.43
N LEU A 198 13.59 5.69 22.39
CA LEU A 198 12.94 7.00 22.42
C LEU A 198 11.66 6.87 21.60
N ILE A 199 10.52 7.06 22.25
CA ILE A 199 9.20 6.91 21.63
C ILE A 199 8.69 8.28 21.23
N SER A 200 8.69 8.56 19.93
CA SER A 200 8.29 9.88 19.45
C SER A 200 6.81 10.16 19.64
N SER A 201 6.49 11.33 20.20
CA SER A 201 5.12 11.77 20.42
C SER A 201 4.57 12.57 19.23
N LYS A 202 3.25 12.86 19.26
CA LYS A 202 2.60 13.68 18.22
C LYS A 202 3.05 15.14 18.22
N SER A 203 3.71 15.62 19.28
CA SER A 203 4.25 16.99 19.33
C SER A 203 5.59 17.11 18.62
N MET A 204 6.26 15.98 18.35
CA MET A 204 7.56 15.93 17.71
C MET A 204 7.46 16.06 16.20
N VAL A 205 7.28 17.29 15.72
CA VAL A 205 7.03 17.61 14.32
C VAL A 205 8.21 18.35 13.71
N SER A 206 8.57 17.94 12.50
CA SER A 206 9.39 18.69 11.56
C SER A 206 8.48 19.58 10.69
N PRO A 207 8.51 20.92 10.87
CA PRO A 207 7.67 21.85 10.12
C PRO A 207 8.26 22.25 8.77
N ILE A 208 9.58 22.08 8.61
CA ILE A 208 10.33 22.44 7.41
C ILE A 208 11.38 21.36 7.12
N PRO A 209 11.75 21.12 5.85
CA PRO A 209 12.88 20.27 5.54
C PRO A 209 14.15 20.74 6.26
N THR A 210 15.03 19.81 6.59
CA THR A 210 16.28 20.02 7.33
C THR A 210 16.13 20.46 8.79
N TYR A 211 14.91 20.59 9.31
CA TYR A 211 14.71 20.70 10.76
C TYR A 211 15.20 19.42 11.44
N GLN A 212 15.99 19.58 12.51
CA GLN A 212 16.77 18.50 13.10
C GLN A 212 16.19 18.03 14.42
N MET A 213 16.30 16.73 14.68
CA MET A 213 16.20 16.15 16.00
C MET A 213 17.59 15.67 16.43
N ILE A 214 18.02 16.11 17.61
CA ILE A 214 19.28 15.72 18.22
C ILE A 214 18.96 14.78 19.36
N ALA A 215 19.31 13.50 19.23
CA ALA A 215 19.14 12.49 20.26
C ALA A 215 20.50 12.04 20.79
N GLN A 216 20.65 11.98 22.11
CA GLN A 216 21.89 11.57 22.77
C GLN A 216 21.60 10.49 23.81
N ALA A 217 22.35 9.40 23.76
CA ALA A 217 22.31 8.36 24.76
C ALA A 217 23.71 8.13 25.32
N PHE A 218 23.77 7.73 26.59
CA PHE A 218 25.01 7.54 27.31
C PHE A 218 25.39 6.07 27.37
N PHE A 219 26.70 5.82 27.37
CA PHE A 219 27.25 4.47 27.39
C PHE A 219 28.63 4.42 28.05
N THR A 220 29.05 3.22 28.41
CA THR A 220 30.42 2.92 28.83
C THR A 220 31.08 1.96 27.84
N PHE A 221 32.41 1.98 27.75
CA PHE A 221 33.15 1.05 26.91
C PHE A 221 34.46 0.67 27.61
N ASN A 222 34.74 -0.63 27.71
CA ASN A 222 35.92 -1.16 28.37
C ASN A 222 36.79 -1.87 27.33
N SER A 223 37.86 -1.20 26.87
CA SER A 223 38.71 -1.76 25.82
C SER A 223 39.53 -2.96 26.30
N SER A 224 39.88 -3.01 27.60
CA SER A 224 40.63 -4.11 28.19
C SER A 224 39.80 -5.40 28.21
N GLN A 225 38.52 -5.31 28.59
CA GLN A 225 37.58 -6.43 28.53
C GLN A 225 37.30 -6.84 27.08
N ALA A 226 37.03 -5.88 26.19
CA ALA A 226 36.84 -6.15 24.77
C ALA A 226 38.05 -6.88 24.15
N ARG A 227 39.27 -6.49 24.51
CA ARG A 227 40.50 -7.16 24.07
C ARG A 227 40.63 -8.57 24.64
N ALA A 228 40.32 -8.76 25.91
CA ALA A 228 40.39 -10.07 26.56
C ALA A 228 39.41 -11.07 25.92
N ASP A 229 38.18 -10.62 25.63
CA ASP A 229 37.12 -11.50 25.13
C ASP A 229 37.19 -11.71 23.60
N SER A 230 37.60 -10.70 22.83
CA SER A 230 37.54 -10.72 21.36
C SER A 230 38.90 -10.64 20.66
N SER A 231 40.01 -10.60 21.41
CA SER A 231 41.40 -10.51 20.91
C SER A 231 41.74 -9.26 20.09
N HIS A 232 40.77 -8.37 19.86
CA HIS A 232 40.92 -7.10 19.12
C HIS A 232 40.11 -6.00 19.81
N VAL A 233 40.50 -4.73 19.61
CA VAL A 233 39.73 -3.57 20.12
C VAL A 233 39.15 -2.83 18.92
N LEU A 234 37.83 -2.83 18.83
CA LEU A 234 37.07 -2.04 17.86
C LEU A 234 36.63 -0.72 18.50
N SER A 235 36.30 0.27 17.67
CA SER A 235 35.58 1.45 18.16
C SER A 235 34.21 1.02 18.71
N PRO A 236 33.73 1.63 19.82
CA PRO A 236 32.46 1.26 20.40
C PRO A 236 31.35 1.51 19.38
N SER A 237 30.44 0.56 19.25
CA SER A 237 29.35 0.59 18.28
C SER A 237 28.03 0.23 18.94
N LEU A 238 26.93 0.69 18.34
CA LEU A 238 25.55 0.37 18.73
C LEU A 238 24.74 0.08 17.49
N TRP A 239 23.77 -0.82 17.61
CA TRP A 239 22.75 -0.98 16.57
C TRP A 239 21.66 0.06 16.78
N ILE A 240 21.10 0.58 15.69
CA ILE A 240 19.96 1.48 15.72
C ILE A 240 18.84 0.94 14.86
N ALA A 241 17.60 1.09 15.30
CA ALA A 241 16.41 0.96 14.46
C ALA A 241 15.59 2.24 14.56
N ILE A 242 15.11 2.73 13.42
CA ILE A 242 14.27 3.91 13.31
C ILE A 242 12.93 3.45 12.76
N HIS A 243 11.85 3.72 13.48
CA HIS A 243 10.55 3.14 13.18
C HIS A 243 9.39 4.10 13.44
N ASP A 244 8.25 3.81 12.80
CA ASP A 244 7.01 4.54 13.04
C ASP A 244 6.58 4.40 14.52
N PRO A 245 6.21 5.50 15.21
CA PRO A 245 5.75 5.48 16.60
C PRO A 245 4.43 4.72 16.82
N THR A 246 3.65 4.46 15.78
CA THR A 246 2.39 3.71 15.87
C THR A 246 2.58 2.21 16.03
N LEU A 247 3.79 1.71 15.82
CA LEU A 247 4.15 0.29 15.88
C LEU A 247 5.25 0.06 16.91
N THR A 248 5.21 -1.10 17.55
CA THR A 248 6.32 -1.52 18.43
C THR A 248 7.54 -1.91 17.60
N VAL A 249 8.74 -1.79 18.20
CA VAL A 249 9.99 -2.10 17.52
C VAL A 249 10.01 -3.55 17.00
N GLN A 250 9.49 -4.51 17.77
CA GLN A 250 9.36 -5.90 17.34
C GLN A 250 8.48 -6.04 16.10
N GLN A 251 7.27 -5.46 16.12
CA GLN A 251 6.35 -5.53 14.98
C GLN A 251 6.95 -4.89 13.72
N THR A 252 7.69 -3.79 13.86
CA THR A 252 8.33 -3.13 12.72
C THR A 252 9.47 -3.96 12.12
N LEU A 253 10.24 -4.69 12.95
CA LEU A 253 11.27 -5.61 12.49
C LEU A 253 10.67 -6.85 11.81
N GLU A 254 9.61 -7.45 12.38
CA GLU A 254 8.91 -8.62 11.80
C GLU A 254 8.24 -8.31 10.47
N SER A 255 7.64 -7.12 10.37
CA SER A 255 6.97 -6.67 9.15
C SER A 255 7.91 -6.03 8.13
N GLY A 256 9.19 -5.86 8.47
CA GLY A 256 10.21 -5.25 7.62
C GLY A 256 9.96 -3.77 7.31
N HIS A 257 9.35 -3.03 8.23
CA HIS A 257 9.23 -1.55 8.18
C HIS A 257 10.43 -0.84 8.80
N THR A 258 11.32 -1.60 9.45
CA THR A 258 12.62 -1.10 9.90
C THR A 258 13.66 -2.21 9.84
N ARG A 259 14.92 -1.85 10.07
CA ARG A 259 16.06 -2.75 10.17
C ARG A 259 17.06 -2.20 11.16
N MET A 260 17.78 -3.10 11.83
CA MET A 260 18.90 -2.72 12.67
C MET A 260 20.10 -2.35 11.79
N VAL A 261 20.69 -1.19 12.05
CA VAL A 261 21.92 -0.72 11.38
C VAL A 261 22.98 -0.44 12.43
N LEU A 262 24.18 -0.95 12.23
CA LEU A 262 25.29 -0.72 13.14
C LEU A 262 25.89 0.66 12.88
N ILE A 263 26.07 1.45 13.92
CA ILE A 263 26.73 2.75 13.87
C ILE A 263 27.92 2.79 14.83
N ASN A 264 28.89 3.66 14.53
CA ASN A 264 29.96 3.97 15.47
C ASN A 264 29.40 4.91 16.55
N ALA A 265 29.43 4.47 17.80
CA ALA A 265 28.92 5.23 18.94
C ALA A 265 29.92 6.30 19.42
N ASN A 266 31.20 6.18 19.08
CA ASN A 266 32.23 7.18 19.41
C ASN A 266 32.28 8.31 18.37
N GLY A 267 31.19 9.05 18.23
CA GLY A 267 31.14 10.14 17.27
C GLY A 267 29.78 10.79 17.12
N MET A 268 29.72 11.65 16.10
CA MET A 268 28.50 12.28 15.63
C MET A 268 27.96 11.53 14.44
N THR A 269 26.74 11.01 14.53
CA THR A 269 26.07 10.30 13.45
C THR A 269 24.92 11.15 12.90
N ALA A 270 25.06 11.62 11.67
CA ALA A 270 23.99 12.26 10.92
C ALA A 270 23.17 11.21 10.16
N ILE A 271 21.85 11.27 10.28
CA ILE A 271 20.90 10.34 9.68
C ILE A 271 19.87 11.15 8.88
N ASN A 272 19.96 11.07 7.56
CA ASN A 272 18.96 11.61 6.67
C ASN A 272 17.84 10.58 6.48
N LEU A 273 16.60 11.01 6.65
CA LEU A 273 15.41 10.18 6.61
C LEU A 273 14.62 10.44 5.32
N GLY A 274 14.57 9.45 4.42
CA GLY A 274 13.62 9.43 3.32
C GLY A 274 12.30 8.77 3.75
N ILE A 275 11.17 9.39 3.47
CA ILE A 275 9.86 8.94 3.97
C ILE A 275 9.23 7.99 2.97
N ASN A 276 8.86 6.79 3.41
CA ASN A 276 8.12 5.82 2.62
C ASN A 276 6.88 5.34 3.37
N ARG A 277 5.68 5.74 2.96
CA ARG A 277 4.44 5.29 3.59
C ARG A 277 3.93 4.01 2.95
N ARG A 278 3.87 2.94 3.72
CA ARG A 278 3.42 1.62 3.28
C ARG A 278 1.95 1.43 3.63
N LYS A 279 1.12 1.19 2.61
CA LYS A 279 -0.31 0.90 2.73
C LYS A 279 -0.55 -0.53 2.26
N ALA A 280 -0.51 -1.48 3.19
CA ALA A 280 -0.79 -2.89 2.92
C ALA A 280 -2.29 -3.18 3.05
N LEU A 281 -2.80 -4.15 2.28
CA LEU A 281 -4.21 -4.54 2.30
C LEU A 281 -4.58 -5.12 3.68
N GLY A 282 -5.61 -4.56 4.32
CA GLY A 282 -6.08 -5.02 5.63
C GLY A 282 -5.18 -4.67 6.82
N ARG A 283 -4.17 -3.80 6.64
CA ARG A 283 -3.32 -3.29 7.73
C ARG A 283 -3.39 -1.77 7.82
N ALA A 284 -3.16 -1.25 9.02
CA ALA A 284 -2.99 0.18 9.20
C ALA A 284 -1.76 0.67 8.42
N PRO A 285 -1.84 1.86 7.80
CA PRO A 285 -0.69 2.43 7.09
C PRO A 285 0.39 2.84 8.10
N ALA A 286 1.63 2.50 7.80
CA ALA A 286 2.79 2.84 8.62
C ALA A 286 3.91 3.41 7.75
N ASP A 287 4.69 4.30 8.33
CA ASP A 287 5.84 4.89 7.68
C ASP A 287 7.10 4.00 7.89
N ASP A 288 7.87 3.87 6.82
CA ASP A 288 9.18 3.24 6.74
C ASP A 288 10.16 4.33 6.31
N TYR A 289 11.40 4.26 6.80
CA TYR A 289 12.39 5.31 6.63
C TYR A 289 13.61 4.80 5.89
N GLN A 290 13.84 5.35 4.70
CA GLN A 290 15.09 5.13 3.98
C GLN A 290 16.20 5.93 4.67
N LEU A 291 17.13 5.22 5.32
CA LEU A 291 18.22 5.83 6.07
C LEU A 291 19.45 6.08 5.19
N SER A 292 19.96 7.30 5.21
CA SER A 292 21.31 7.64 4.73
C SER A 292 22.14 8.13 5.91
N ILE A 293 23.12 7.32 6.32
CA ILE A 293 23.86 7.48 7.57
C ILE A 293 25.29 7.92 7.25
N SER A 294 25.74 8.97 7.93
CA SER A 294 27.14 9.42 7.91
C SER A 294 27.60 9.57 9.36
N THR A 295 28.77 9.01 9.68
CA THR A 295 29.34 9.14 11.03
C THR A 295 30.70 9.80 10.96
N ILE A 296 30.88 10.84 11.77
CA ILE A 296 32.15 11.52 11.96
C ILE A 296 32.66 11.09 13.34
N PRO A 297 33.76 10.32 13.42
CA PRO A 297 34.29 9.87 14.69
C PRO A 297 34.79 11.06 15.52
N SER A 298 34.63 10.98 16.83
CA SER A 298 35.20 11.97 17.74
C SER A 298 36.70 11.73 17.89
N MET A 299 37.50 12.76 17.70
CA MET A 299 38.97 12.68 17.86
C MET A 299 39.41 12.91 19.32
N ASP A 300 38.60 13.62 20.10
CA ASP A 300 38.94 14.04 21.46
C ASP A 300 38.30 13.17 22.55
N LEU A 301 37.27 12.38 22.19
CA LEU A 301 36.55 11.52 23.13
C LEU A 301 37.22 10.13 23.18
N GLN A 302 38.13 9.94 24.14
CA GLN A 302 38.65 8.60 24.47
C GLN A 302 37.65 7.87 25.37
N CYS A 303 36.68 7.23 24.73
CA CYS A 303 35.70 6.37 25.39
C CYS A 303 36.31 5.06 25.83
N ASP A 304 37.07 5.07 26.91
CA ASP A 304 37.61 3.86 27.50
C ASP A 304 37.70 4.01 29.02
N VAL A 305 36.89 3.25 29.75
CA VAL A 305 36.88 3.27 31.21
C VAL A 305 37.99 2.41 31.84
N SER A 306 38.83 1.75 31.03
CA SER A 306 39.82 0.79 31.49
C SER A 306 41.24 1.34 31.73
N ALA A 307 41.52 2.59 31.35
CA ALA A 307 42.83 3.22 31.54
C ALA A 307 42.74 4.41 32.51
N ASP A 308 43.78 4.59 33.35
CA ASP A 308 43.95 5.72 34.30
C ASP A 308 44.02 7.13 33.63
N GLY A 309 43.87 7.19 32.29
CA GLY A 309 43.77 8.42 31.49
C GLY A 309 42.54 8.48 30.56
N GLY A 310 41.60 7.54 30.68
CA GLY A 310 40.35 7.55 29.93
C GLY A 310 39.39 8.67 30.37
N ALA A 311 38.37 8.95 29.57
CA ALA A 311 37.37 9.96 29.90
C ALA A 311 36.79 9.72 31.31
N ARG A 312 36.94 10.68 32.22
CA ARG A 312 36.47 10.61 33.62
C ARG A 312 34.93 10.64 33.78
N GLY A 313 34.18 10.47 32.69
CA GLY A 313 32.73 10.56 32.65
C GLY A 313 32.13 9.62 31.60
N MET A 314 30.80 9.54 31.60
CA MET A 314 30.06 8.71 30.64
C MET A 314 30.31 9.17 29.20
N CYS A 315 30.48 8.21 28.31
CA CYS A 315 30.48 8.48 26.88
C CYS A 315 29.07 8.67 26.37
N PHE A 316 28.95 9.30 25.20
CA PHE A 316 27.66 9.53 24.59
C PHE A 316 27.73 9.38 23.08
N VAL A 317 26.66 8.83 22.51
CA VAL A 317 26.41 8.83 21.08
C VAL A 317 25.54 10.05 20.77
N SER A 318 25.85 10.79 19.71
CA SER A 318 25.01 11.89 19.24
C SER A 318 24.43 11.58 17.87
N LEU A 319 23.11 11.46 17.80
CA LEU A 319 22.36 11.21 16.58
C LEU A 319 21.67 12.48 16.12
N PHE A 320 21.92 12.89 14.88
CA PHE A 320 21.30 14.03 14.23
C PHE A 320 20.36 13.51 13.15
N LEU A 321 19.07 13.47 13.43
CA LEU A 321 18.05 13.00 12.50
C LEU A 321 17.43 14.19 11.78
N GLN A 322 17.30 14.12 10.45
CA GLN A 322 16.66 15.16 9.67
C GLN A 322 15.98 14.61 8.42
N PHE A 323 14.97 15.33 7.95
CA PHE A 323 14.29 15.06 6.67
C PHE A 323 14.86 16.00 5.60
N PRO A 324 15.62 15.53 4.61
CA PRO A 324 16.19 16.39 3.58
C PRO A 324 15.11 16.98 2.66
N SER A 325 13.99 16.27 2.47
CA SER A 325 12.80 16.73 1.75
C SER A 325 11.55 16.17 2.41
N PHE A 326 10.41 16.80 2.14
CA PHE A 326 9.08 16.27 2.50
C PHE A 326 8.40 15.54 1.33
N GLU A 327 9.18 15.18 0.30
CA GLU A 327 8.73 14.24 -0.71
C GLU A 327 8.65 12.85 -0.07
N ARG A 328 7.48 12.25 -0.16
CA ARG A 328 7.19 10.95 0.41
C ARG A 328 6.86 9.98 -0.72
N LEU A 329 7.48 8.81 -0.67
CA LEU A 329 7.07 7.68 -1.48
C LEU A 329 5.88 7.00 -0.79
N VAL A 330 4.80 6.75 -1.51
CA VAL A 330 3.66 5.97 -1.02
C VAL A 330 3.66 4.65 -1.76
N SER A 331 3.98 3.57 -1.04
CA SER A 331 3.86 2.20 -1.55
C SER A 331 2.50 1.65 -1.16
N ARG A 332 1.63 1.42 -2.14
CA ARG A 332 0.30 0.87 -1.94
C ARG A 332 0.24 -0.55 -2.49
N GLN A 333 -0.17 -1.48 -1.65
CA GLN A 333 -0.56 -2.81 -2.09
C GLN A 333 -2.06 -2.78 -2.39
N ASP A 334 -2.41 -3.00 -3.65
CA ASP A 334 -3.79 -3.02 -4.13
C ASP A 334 -3.99 -4.25 -5.04
N VAL A 335 -5.22 -4.43 -5.51
CA VAL A 335 -5.52 -5.41 -6.56
C VAL A 335 -5.32 -4.78 -7.94
N ALA A 336 -4.96 -5.58 -8.94
CA ALA A 336 -4.68 -5.07 -10.29
C ALA A 336 -5.92 -4.44 -10.93
N MET A 337 -7.12 -4.89 -10.55
CA MET A 337 -8.39 -4.36 -11.04
C MET A 337 -9.41 -4.34 -9.92
N LYS A 338 -10.01 -3.17 -9.64
CA LYS A 338 -11.14 -3.05 -8.70
C LYS A 338 -12.46 -3.31 -9.41
N TRP A 339 -13.52 -3.52 -8.64
CA TRP A 339 -14.87 -3.65 -9.21
C TRP A 339 -15.30 -2.42 -10.01
N GLU A 340 -14.87 -1.23 -9.61
CA GLU A 340 -15.09 0.02 -10.35
C GLU A 340 -14.44 -0.03 -11.73
N ASP A 341 -13.21 -0.53 -11.80
CA ASP A 341 -12.49 -0.73 -13.07
C ASP A 341 -13.19 -1.79 -13.94
N VAL A 342 -13.69 -2.86 -13.34
CA VAL A 342 -14.45 -3.92 -14.05
C VAL A 342 -15.73 -3.37 -14.63
N ALA A 343 -16.49 -2.57 -13.87
CA ALA A 343 -17.70 -1.94 -14.34
C ALA A 343 -17.42 -0.95 -15.49
N SER A 344 -16.35 -0.16 -15.36
CA SER A 344 -15.88 0.76 -16.40
C SER A 344 -15.49 0.01 -17.69
N ALA A 345 -14.69 -1.06 -17.56
CA ALA A 345 -14.27 -1.90 -18.66
C ALA A 345 -15.49 -2.57 -19.34
N ALA A 346 -16.41 -3.14 -18.57
CA ALA A 346 -17.63 -3.74 -19.09
C ALA A 346 -18.48 -2.71 -19.87
N GLY A 347 -18.61 -1.49 -19.34
CA GLY A 347 -19.28 -0.38 -20.03
C GLY A 347 -18.61 -0.02 -21.36
N SER A 348 -17.28 0.06 -21.39
CA SER A 348 -16.53 0.34 -22.62
C SER A 348 -16.70 -0.76 -23.69
N TRP A 349 -16.68 -2.03 -23.29
CA TRP A 349 -16.88 -3.16 -24.20
C TRP A 349 -18.31 -3.18 -24.76
N PHE A 350 -19.30 -2.90 -23.91
CA PHE A 350 -20.69 -2.78 -24.35
C PHE A 350 -20.87 -1.66 -25.38
N ALA A 351 -20.29 -0.48 -25.13
CA ALA A 351 -20.32 0.63 -26.08
C ALA A 351 -19.62 0.28 -27.40
N LEU A 352 -18.48 -0.42 -27.34
CA LEU A 352 -17.77 -0.90 -28.53
C LEU A 352 -18.64 -1.85 -29.37
N PHE A 353 -19.31 -2.81 -28.73
CA PHE A 353 -20.22 -3.72 -29.44
C PHE A 353 -21.36 -2.95 -30.09
N GLN A 354 -21.95 -1.98 -29.39
CA GLN A 354 -23.00 -1.12 -29.94
C GLN A 354 -22.54 -0.38 -31.20
N LEU A 355 -21.36 0.25 -31.15
CA LEU A 355 -20.77 0.97 -32.29
C LEU A 355 -20.45 0.03 -33.45
N ALA A 356 -19.87 -1.14 -33.18
CA ALA A 356 -19.60 -2.14 -34.21
C ALA A 356 -20.90 -2.60 -34.89
N GLY A 357 -21.96 -2.85 -34.12
CA GLY A 357 -23.27 -3.20 -34.65
C GLY A 357 -23.83 -2.13 -35.60
N TRP A 358 -23.62 -0.85 -35.29
CA TRP A 358 -24.01 0.24 -36.19
C TRP A 358 -23.16 0.27 -37.47
N ILE A 359 -21.84 0.13 -37.37
CA ILE A 359 -20.93 0.16 -38.52
C ILE A 359 -21.24 -1.00 -39.48
N PHE A 360 -21.39 -2.22 -38.99
CA PHE A 360 -21.71 -3.38 -39.84
C PHE A 360 -23.08 -3.23 -40.50
N SER A 361 -24.04 -2.58 -39.83
CA SER A 361 -25.33 -2.29 -40.45
C SER A 361 -25.30 -1.17 -41.48
N GLY A 362 -24.41 -0.18 -41.31
CA GLY A 362 -24.18 0.90 -42.27
C GLY A 362 -23.37 0.45 -43.48
N LEU A 363 -22.41 -0.46 -43.30
CA LEU A 363 -21.65 -1.07 -44.41
C LEU A 363 -22.52 -2.00 -45.26
N ALA A 364 -23.44 -2.75 -44.64
CA ALA A 364 -24.45 -3.54 -45.35
C ALA A 364 -25.37 -2.68 -46.26
N TRP A 365 -25.41 -1.36 -46.05
CA TRP A 365 -26.13 -0.40 -46.89
C TRP A 365 -25.34 0.02 -48.14
N HIS A 366 -24.01 0.01 -48.09
CA HIS A 366 -23.17 0.51 -49.18
C HIS A 366 -22.86 -0.55 -50.26
N GLU A 367 -22.95 -1.83 -49.92
CA GLU A 367 -22.84 -2.95 -50.88
C GLU A 367 -24.19 -3.34 -51.52
N GLY A 368 -25.31 -2.81 -51.00
CA GLY A 368 -26.67 -3.12 -51.45
C GLY A 368 -27.32 -2.06 -52.36
N SER A 369 -26.57 -1.03 -52.79
CA SER A 369 -27.03 0.02 -53.70
C SER A 369 -26.55 -0.19 -55.13
#